data_AF-A0A8C3J3D2-F1
#
_entry.id   AF-A0A8C3J3D2-F1
#
_cell.length_a   1.000
_cell.length_b   1.000
_cell.length_c   1.000
_cell.angle_alpha   90.00
_cell.angle_beta   90.00
_cell.angle_gamma   90.00
#
_symmetry.space_group_name_H-M   'P 1'
#
loop_
_entity.id
_entity.type
_entity.pdbx_description
1 polymer ?
#
loop_
_entity_poly.entity_id
_entity_poly.type
_entity_poly.pdbx_seq_one_letter_code
_entity_poly.pdbx_strand_id
1 'polypeptide(L)'
;MDRTNTDSLTLLWLLLCLNPSVLLVFVAEAKSPVNLCKPNPCMNQGVCILGPGSYRCECHGWEGPHCESSKDQQMATAADAIPSAQPL
;
A
#
# COMPACT_ATOMS: atom_id res chain seq x y z
N MET A 1 -15.76 -28.66 36.38
CA MET A 1 -16.69 -29.56 35.67
C MET A 1 -17.24 -28.73 34.51
N ASP A 2 -16.67 -28.83 33.31
CA ASP A 2 -17.24 -29.69 32.27
C ASP A 2 -16.15 -30.24 31.33
N ARG A 3 -16.11 -31.56 31.17
CA ARG A 3 -15.07 -32.31 30.44
C ARG A 3 -15.56 -32.81 29.07
N THR A 4 -16.42 -32.05 28.40
CA THR A 4 -17.10 -32.54 27.18
C THR A 4 -17.03 -31.59 25.99
N ASN A 5 -16.13 -30.60 26.00
CA ASN A 5 -15.91 -29.68 24.87
C ASN A 5 -14.42 -29.47 24.57
N THR A 6 -13.70 -30.57 24.39
CA THR A 6 -12.33 -30.57 23.85
C THR A 6 -12.15 -31.68 22.82
N ASP A 7 -13.04 -32.68 22.79
CA ASP A 7 -13.01 -33.78 21.83
C ASP A 7 -13.61 -33.41 20.45
N SER A 8 -14.68 -32.61 20.42
CA SER A 8 -15.25 -32.11 19.15
C SER A 8 -14.35 -31.11 18.44
N LEU A 9 -13.57 -30.33 19.20
CA LEU A 9 -12.61 -29.39 18.62
C LEU A 9 -11.41 -30.16 18.08
N THR A 10 -10.80 -31.08 18.83
CA THR A 10 -9.63 -31.86 18.36
C THR A 10 -9.94 -32.70 17.10
N LEU A 11 -11.15 -33.28 17.00
CA LEU A 11 -11.59 -33.98 15.78
C LEU A 11 -11.81 -33.04 14.59
N LEU A 12 -12.32 -31.83 14.84
CA LEU A 12 -12.47 -30.78 13.82
C LEU A 12 -11.10 -30.30 13.32
N TRP A 13 -10.11 -30.17 14.20
CA TRP A 13 -8.72 -29.84 13.85
C TRP A 13 -8.04 -30.94 13.01
N LEU A 14 -8.28 -32.22 13.31
CA LEU A 14 -7.75 -33.35 12.51
C LEU A 14 -8.35 -33.42 11.10
N LEU A 15 -9.65 -33.14 10.94
CA LEU A 15 -10.32 -33.11 9.63
C LEU A 15 -9.87 -31.94 8.75
N LEU A 16 -9.45 -30.82 9.36
CA LEU A 16 -8.85 -29.68 8.66
C LEU A 16 -7.43 -29.98 8.15
N CYS A 17 -6.66 -30.84 8.82
CA CYS A 17 -5.31 -31.24 8.40
C CYS A 17 -5.28 -32.30 7.28
N LEU A 18 -6.38 -33.00 6.99
CA LEU A 18 -6.48 -34.06 5.98
C LEU A 18 -7.11 -33.61 4.65
N ASN A 19 -7.60 -32.38 4.55
CA ASN A 19 -8.24 -31.86 3.34
C ASN A 19 -7.29 -30.90 2.59
N PRO A 20 -6.66 -31.31 1.47
CA PRO A 20 -5.86 -30.41 0.64
C PRO A 20 -6.68 -29.27 0.02
N SER A 21 -8.01 -29.36 0.04
CA SER A 21 -8.93 -28.28 -0.33
C SER A 21 -9.01 -27.15 0.70
N VAL A 22 -8.62 -27.38 1.96
CA VAL A 22 -8.59 -26.35 3.02
C VAL A 22 -7.36 -25.44 2.88
N LEU A 23 -6.31 -25.88 2.19
CA LEU A 23 -5.17 -25.04 1.80
C LEU A 23 -5.60 -23.86 0.92
N LEU A 24 -6.64 -24.03 0.08
CA LEU A 24 -7.22 -22.95 -0.71
C LEU A 24 -8.00 -21.93 0.13
N VAL A 25 -8.41 -22.30 1.34
CA VAL A 25 -9.06 -21.39 2.29
C VAL A 25 -8.01 -20.54 3.02
N PHE A 26 -6.85 -21.11 3.38
CA PHE A 26 -5.74 -20.36 3.98
C PHE A 26 -4.91 -19.54 2.97
N VAL A 27 -4.94 -19.88 1.67
CA VAL A 27 -4.39 -19.02 0.58
C VAL A 27 -5.45 -18.00 0.09
N ALA A 28 -6.47 -17.75 0.90
CA ALA A 28 -7.36 -16.60 0.76
C ALA A 28 -7.34 -15.79 2.05
N GLU A 29 -6.14 -15.54 2.62
CA GLU A 29 -5.96 -14.43 3.55
C GLU A 29 -6.39 -13.16 2.80
N ALA A 30 -7.59 -12.68 3.14
CA ALA A 30 -8.13 -11.44 2.65
C ALA A 30 -7.16 -10.32 3.07
N LYS A 31 -6.15 -10.05 2.24
CA LYS A 31 -5.38 -8.82 2.26
C LYS A 31 -6.38 -7.73 1.91
N SER A 32 -7.12 -7.26 2.91
CA SER A 32 -7.98 -6.10 2.77
C SER A 32 -7.11 -5.01 2.15
N PRO A 33 -7.51 -4.43 1.00
CA PRO A 33 -6.71 -3.41 0.35
C PRO A 33 -6.63 -2.24 1.33
N VAL A 34 -5.46 -2.03 1.91
CA VAL A 34 -5.21 -0.86 2.75
C VAL A 34 -5.47 0.36 1.88
N ASN A 35 -6.46 1.17 2.26
CA ASN A 35 -6.79 2.35 1.49
C ASN A 35 -5.80 3.46 1.81
N LEU A 36 -4.70 3.48 1.08
CA LEU A 36 -3.60 4.43 1.20
C LEU A 36 -4.03 5.89 0.91
N CYS A 37 -5.22 6.10 0.35
CA CYS A 37 -5.80 7.42 0.13
C CYS A 37 -6.64 7.94 1.31
N LYS A 38 -6.72 7.21 2.43
CA LYS A 38 -7.48 7.64 3.62
C LYS A 38 -6.61 7.63 4.88
N PRO A 39 -6.39 8.81 5.51
CA PRO A 39 -6.77 10.16 5.07
C PRO A 39 -6.04 10.56 3.77
N ASN A 40 -6.58 11.53 3.01
CA ASN A 40 -5.98 11.92 1.72
C ASN A 40 -4.54 12.43 1.96
N PRO A 41 -3.50 11.74 1.44
CA PRO A 41 -2.12 12.16 1.61
C PRO A 41 -1.74 13.34 0.71
N CYS A 42 -2.50 13.58 -0.37
CA CYS A 42 -2.19 14.63 -1.35
C CYS A 42 -2.55 16.02 -0.82
N MET A 43 -1.59 16.95 -0.87
CA MET A 43 -1.76 18.35 -0.51
C MET A 43 -2.38 19.17 -1.65
N ASN A 44 -2.73 20.43 -1.37
CA ASN A 44 -3.16 21.41 -2.37
C ASN A 44 -4.30 20.94 -3.30
N GLN A 45 -5.27 20.22 -2.72
CA GLN A 45 -6.39 19.60 -3.45
C GLN A 45 -5.96 18.60 -4.54
N GLY A 46 -4.79 17.97 -4.40
CA GLY A 46 -4.38 16.86 -5.25
C GLY A 46 -5.32 15.65 -5.12
N VAL A 47 -5.50 14.94 -6.24
CA VAL A 47 -6.37 13.76 -6.31
C VAL A 47 -5.54 12.51 -6.00
N CYS A 48 -5.90 11.78 -4.95
CA CYS A 48 -5.24 10.52 -4.62
C CYS A 48 -5.78 9.38 -5.49
N ILE A 49 -4.87 8.71 -6.21
CA ILE A 49 -5.19 7.54 -7.02
C ILE A 49 -4.58 6.29 -6.38
N LEU A 50 -5.45 5.37 -5.96
CA LEU A 50 -5.04 4.10 -5.38
C LEU A 50 -4.45 3.18 -6.46
N GLY A 51 -3.32 2.53 -6.14
CA GLY A 51 -2.66 1.53 -6.97
C GLY A 51 -2.56 0.17 -6.25
N PRO A 52 -2.08 -0.87 -6.95
CA PRO A 52 -1.84 -2.18 -6.34
C PRO A 52 -0.69 -2.11 -5.33
N GLY A 53 -1.03 -1.96 -4.04
CA GLY A 53 -0.06 -1.86 -2.94
C GLY A 53 0.63 -0.49 -2.82
N SER A 54 0.18 0.51 -3.57
CA SER A 54 0.75 1.87 -3.55
C SER A 54 -0.34 2.93 -3.80
N TYR A 55 0.04 4.19 -3.78
CA TYR A 55 -0.80 5.30 -4.24
C TYR A 55 0.06 6.31 -4.98
N ARG A 56 -0.58 7.17 -5.77
CA ARG A 56 0.04 8.35 -6.36
C ARG A 56 -0.90 9.55 -6.25
N CYS A 57 -0.33 10.74 -6.23
CA CYS A 57 -1.09 11.98 -6.26
C CYS A 57 -1.08 12.56 -7.67
N GLU A 58 -2.27 12.95 -8.16
CA GLU A 58 -2.42 13.74 -9.38
C GLU A 58 -2.55 15.21 -8.99
N CYS A 59 -1.54 16.00 -9.38
CA CYS A 59 -1.38 17.38 -8.94
C CYS A 59 -1.85 18.38 -10.01
N HIS A 60 -2.65 19.37 -9.61
CA HIS A 60 -3.14 20.43 -10.51
C HIS A 60 -2.30 21.71 -10.35
N GLY A 61 -1.16 21.78 -11.04
CA GLY A 61 -0.27 22.95 -10.99
C GLY A 61 0.77 22.92 -9.86
N TRP A 62 0.80 21.83 -9.09
CA TRP A 62 1.80 21.53 -8.07
C TRP A 62 2.67 20.35 -8.52
N GLU A 63 3.78 20.17 -7.83
CA GLU A 63 4.81 19.17 -8.07
C GLU A 63 5.21 18.51 -6.76
N GLY A 64 6.00 17.44 -6.86
CA GLY A 64 6.37 16.59 -5.73
C GLY A 64 5.42 15.40 -5.54
N PRO A 65 5.84 14.40 -4.75
CA PRO A 65 5.10 13.15 -4.54
C PRO A 65 3.72 13.35 -3.91
N HIS A 66 3.51 14.43 -3.16
CA HIS A 66 2.26 14.75 -2.47
C HIS A 66 1.68 16.10 -2.91
N CYS A 67 2.13 16.65 -4.04
CA CYS A 67 1.74 17.98 -4.51
C CYS A 67 2.13 19.10 -3.52
N GLU A 68 3.25 18.96 -2.81
CA GLU A 68 3.72 19.90 -1.79
C GLU A 68 4.46 21.12 -2.37
N SER A 69 5.01 21.00 -3.58
CA SER A 69 5.85 22.02 -4.21
C SER A 69 5.09 22.74 -5.32
N SER A 70 5.29 24.04 -5.46
CA SER A 70 4.83 24.79 -6.64
C SER A 70 5.86 24.70 -7.76
N LYS A 71 5.43 24.85 -9.01
CA LYS A 71 6.33 24.88 -10.18
C LYS A 71 7.42 25.94 -10.07
N ASP A 72 7.15 27.04 -9.35
CA ASP A 72 8.11 28.11 -9.10
C ASP A 72 9.22 27.69 -8.13
N GLN A 73 8.93 26.76 -7.20
CA GLN A 73 9.91 26.24 -6.24
C GLN A 73 10.86 25.21 -6.86
N GLN A 74 10.46 24.55 -7.95
CA GLN A 74 11.30 23.61 -8.69
C GLN A 74 12.48 24.31 -9.41
N MET A 75 12.38 25.62 -9.64
CA MET A 75 13.46 26.45 -10.18
C MET A 75 14.54 26.80 -9.14
N ALA A 76 14.31 26.52 -7.84
CA ALA A 76 15.32 26.72 -6.80
C ALA A 76 16.27 25.52 -6.61
N THR A 77 15.91 24.31 -7.07
CA THR A 77 16.72 23.10 -6.84
C THR A 77 17.53 22.65 -8.06
N ALA A 78 17.26 23.21 -9.25
CA ALA A 78 18.06 22.94 -10.45
C ALA A 78 19.42 23.67 -10.45
N ALA A 79 19.65 24.60 -9.51
CA ALA A 79 20.94 25.26 -9.33
C ALA A 79 22.04 24.32 -8.81
N ASP A 80 21.70 23.14 -8.29
CA ASP A 80 22.65 22.12 -7.83
C ASP A 80 22.89 20.99 -8.86
N ALA A 81 22.12 20.95 -9.96
CA ALA A 81 22.40 20.07 -11.08
C ALA A 81 23.36 20.78 -12.03
N ILE A 82 24.63 20.89 -11.63
CA ILE A 82 25.72 21.15 -12.58
C ILE A 82 25.59 20.05 -13.65
N PRO A 83 25.18 20.34 -14.90
CA PRO A 83 25.42 19.38 -15.96
C PRO A 83 26.94 19.34 -16.05
N SER A 84 27.54 18.21 -15.67
CA SER A 84 28.97 17.96 -15.90
C SER A 84 29.20 17.99 -17.41
N ALA A 85 29.34 19.20 -17.97
CA ALA A 85 29.83 19.43 -19.30
C ALA A 85 31.30 18.98 -19.26
N GLN A 86 31.55 17.82 -19.85
CA GLN A 86 32.88 17.28 -20.08
C GLN A 86 33.65 18.29 -20.95
N PRO A 87 34.83 18.78 -20.51
CA PRO A 87 35.70 19.52 -21.39
C PRO A 87 36.33 18.55 -22.40
N LEU A 88 36.29 18.92 -23.69
CA LEU A 88 37.14 18.37 -24.76
C LEU A 88 38.61 18.69 -24.49
#